data_AF-A0A4V5LXW0-F1
#
_entry.id   AF-A0A4V5LXW0-F1
#
_cell.length_a   1.000
_cell.length_b   1.000
_cell.length_c   1.000
_cell.angle_alpha   90.00
_cell.angle_beta   90.00
_cell.angle_gamma   90.00
#
_symmetry.space_group_name_H-M   'P 1'
#
loop_
_entity.id
_entity.type
_entity.pdbx_description
1 polymer ?
#
loop_
_entity_poly.entity_id
_entity_poly.type
_entity_poly.pdbx_seq_one_letter_code
_entity_poly.pdbx_strand_id
1 'polypeptide(L)'
;MSTSADTAFLRHMAAYEPTLESWRLRAQKLEEPQPGSELSEDNKVFLQPISDEARLSLISAGEHLRLAWTAIKAGELYPTAHFTTLRGALMAASQAVYILGPDDPGVRRERGLAVIVESYHRLRQFHVECLNMPDLGEDDRQKIHDHLVWLDTRKAGAKGLSL
;
A
#
# COMPACT_ATOMS: atom_id res chain seq x y z
N MET A 1 28.73 -20.65 -14.93
CA MET A 1 29.32 -19.52 -15.70
C MET A 1 28.20 -18.53 -15.97
N SER A 2 28.22 -17.36 -15.32
CA SER A 2 27.26 -16.28 -15.60
C SER A 2 27.61 -15.66 -16.95
N THR A 3 26.62 -15.44 -17.82
CA THR A 3 26.88 -14.90 -19.16
C THR A 3 27.10 -13.38 -19.12
N SER A 4 27.71 -12.83 -20.17
CA SER A 4 27.92 -11.37 -20.29
C SER A 4 26.58 -10.59 -20.26
N ALA A 5 25.50 -11.20 -20.75
CA ALA A 5 24.15 -10.62 -20.73
C ALA A 5 23.56 -10.59 -19.32
N ASP A 6 23.72 -11.66 -18.53
CA ASP A 6 23.28 -11.70 -17.12
C ASP A 6 23.95 -10.59 -16.30
N THR A 7 25.22 -10.33 -16.60
CA THR A 7 26.01 -9.27 -15.94
C THR A 7 25.51 -7.88 -16.32
N ALA A 8 25.06 -7.66 -17.55
CA ALA A 8 24.49 -6.39 -17.99
C ALA A 8 23.10 -6.13 -17.38
N PHE A 9 22.26 -7.16 -17.29
CA PHE A 9 20.93 -7.06 -16.67
C PHE A 9 21.01 -6.73 -15.18
N LEU A 10 21.88 -7.43 -14.43
CA LEU A 10 22.12 -7.13 -13.02
C LEU A 10 22.66 -5.71 -12.80
N ARG A 11 23.57 -5.26 -13.67
CA ARG A 11 24.08 -3.88 -13.63
C ARG A 11 22.98 -2.85 -13.89
N HIS A 12 22.09 -3.13 -14.84
CA HIS A 12 20.95 -2.27 -15.12
C HIS A 12 20.02 -2.16 -13.92
N MET A 13 19.67 -3.28 -13.27
CA MET A 13 18.86 -3.25 -12.05
C MET A 13 19.55 -2.53 -10.88
N ALA A 14 20.86 -2.74 -10.72
CA ALA A 14 21.64 -2.08 -9.67
C ALA A 14 21.64 -0.54 -9.80
N ALA A 15 21.50 -0.01 -11.01
CA ALA A 15 21.41 1.43 -11.23
C ALA A 15 20.18 2.09 -10.57
N TYR A 16 19.14 1.31 -10.25
CA TYR A 16 17.92 1.80 -9.58
C TYR A 16 17.99 1.73 -8.05
N GLU A 17 19.02 1.10 -7.48
CA GLU A 17 19.18 0.98 -6.03
C GLU A 17 19.14 2.34 -5.30
N PRO A 18 19.83 3.40 -5.77
CA PRO A 18 19.74 4.72 -5.14
C PRO A 18 18.32 5.29 -5.13
N THR A 19 17.54 5.03 -6.19
CA THR A 19 16.15 5.48 -6.29
C THR A 19 15.28 4.74 -5.28
N LEU A 20 15.40 3.40 -5.19
CA LEU A 20 14.65 2.60 -4.21
C LEU A 20 14.97 2.99 -2.77
N GLU A 21 16.23 3.33 -2.50
CA GLU A 21 16.65 3.80 -1.17
C GLU A 21 16.10 5.19 -0.86
N SER A 22 16.07 6.10 -1.85
CA SER A 22 15.45 7.42 -1.68
C SER A 22 13.96 7.31 -1.32
N TRP A 23 13.23 6.36 -1.92
CA TRP A 23 11.84 6.10 -1.59
C TRP A 23 11.67 5.52 -0.18
N ARG A 24 12.58 4.64 0.26
CA ARG A 24 12.60 4.11 1.62
C ARG A 24 12.79 5.20 2.66
N LEU A 25 13.66 6.17 2.39
CA LEU A 25 13.91 7.30 3.28
C LEU A 25 12.69 8.24 3.33
N ARG A 26 12.07 8.54 2.19
CA ARG A 26 10.83 9.33 2.15
C ARG A 26 9.68 8.65 2.89
N ALA A 27 9.55 7.32 2.79
CA ALA A 27 8.51 6.56 3.48
C ALA A 27 8.56 6.67 5.02
N GLN A 28 9.71 7.00 5.61
CA GLN A 28 9.86 7.17 7.05
C GLN A 28 9.32 8.50 7.57
N LYS A 29 9.11 9.47 6.70
CA LYS A 29 8.56 10.78 7.04
C LYS A 29 7.12 10.87 6.56
N LEU A 30 6.24 11.39 7.42
CA LEU A 30 4.90 11.76 6.98
C LEU A 30 5.03 12.95 6.01
N GLU A 31 4.51 12.78 4.81
CA GLU A 31 4.47 13.81 3.77
C GLU A 31 3.00 14.19 3.58
N GLU A 32 2.64 15.37 4.05
CA GLU A 32 1.32 15.95 3.84
C GLU A 32 1.23 16.55 2.42
N PRO A 33 0.08 16.49 1.75
CA PRO A 33 -0.14 17.24 0.53
C PRO A 33 0.15 18.73 0.72
N GLN A 34 0.75 19.35 -0.28
CA GLN A 34 1.04 20.78 -0.24
C GLN A 34 -0.26 21.58 -0.03
N PRO A 35 -0.32 22.53 0.93
CA PRO A 35 -1.51 23.36 1.13
C PRO A 35 -1.93 24.08 -0.15
N GLY A 36 -3.22 24.00 -0.48
CA GLY A 36 -3.81 24.57 -1.70
C GLY A 36 -3.59 23.74 -2.97
N SER A 37 -2.91 22.59 -2.88
CA SER A 37 -2.90 21.62 -3.99
C SER A 37 -4.25 20.92 -4.12
N GLU A 38 -4.54 20.38 -5.30
CA GLU A 38 -5.77 19.64 -5.54
C GLU A 38 -5.97 18.47 -4.56
N LEU A 39 -4.89 17.72 -4.27
CA LEU A 39 -4.93 16.60 -3.33
C LEU A 39 -5.19 17.09 -1.88
N SER A 40 -4.70 18.27 -1.51
CA SER A 40 -5.00 18.88 -0.21
C SER A 40 -6.47 19.27 -0.08
N GLU A 41 -7.14 19.67 -1.17
CA GLU A 41 -8.57 19.95 -1.16
C GLU A 41 -9.41 18.66 -1.13
N ASP A 42 -8.97 17.63 -1.86
CA ASP A 42 -9.65 16.33 -1.88
C ASP A 42 -9.69 15.67 -0.51
N ASN A 43 -8.64 15.84 0.29
CA ASN A 43 -8.57 15.32 1.66
C ASN A 43 -9.61 15.92 2.61
N LYS A 44 -10.17 17.10 2.33
CA LYS A 44 -11.11 17.77 3.24
C LYS A 44 -12.51 17.15 3.24
N VAL A 45 -12.79 16.30 2.26
CA VAL A 45 -14.13 15.75 2.03
C VAL A 45 -14.44 14.58 2.97
N PHE A 46 -13.42 13.84 3.40
CA PHE A 46 -13.59 12.59 4.16
C PHE A 46 -12.80 12.61 5.46
N LEU A 47 -13.25 11.82 6.45
CA LEU A 47 -12.52 11.63 7.70
C LEU A 47 -11.16 10.92 7.51
N GLN A 48 -11.05 10.08 6.49
CA GLN A 48 -9.79 9.44 6.09
C GLN A 48 -9.27 10.14 4.82
N PRO A 49 -8.10 10.80 4.88
CA PRO A 49 -7.50 11.43 3.72
C PRO A 49 -7.18 10.41 2.62
N ILE A 50 -7.57 10.70 1.37
CA ILE A 50 -7.23 9.84 0.23
C ILE A 50 -5.70 9.87 -0.07
N SER A 51 -5.01 10.93 0.35
CA SER A 51 -3.55 11.02 0.27
C SER A 51 -2.86 9.93 1.08
N ASP A 52 -3.42 9.53 2.22
CA ASP A 52 -2.82 8.52 3.09
C ASP A 52 -2.85 7.16 2.41
N GLU A 53 -3.96 6.83 1.76
CA GLU A 53 -4.12 5.57 1.03
C GLU A 53 -3.21 5.52 -0.22
N ALA A 54 -3.12 6.64 -0.96
CA ALA A 54 -2.20 6.75 -2.08
C ALA A 54 -0.73 6.62 -1.62
N ARG A 55 -0.37 7.26 -0.50
CA ARG A 55 0.95 7.15 0.10
C ARG A 55 1.26 5.73 0.56
N LEU A 56 0.34 5.06 1.24
CA LEU A 56 0.50 3.67 1.67
C LEU A 56 0.73 2.74 0.46
N SER A 57 -0.01 2.96 -0.62
CA SER A 57 0.14 2.23 -1.88
C SER A 57 1.54 2.41 -2.48
N LEU A 58 2.08 3.64 -2.49
CA LEU A 58 3.44 3.91 -2.96
C LEU A 58 4.52 3.28 -2.05
N ILE A 59 4.30 3.28 -0.73
CA ILE A 59 5.22 2.64 0.23
C ILE A 59 5.27 1.14 -0.01
N SER A 60 4.10 0.49 -0.08
CA SER A 60 3.97 -0.94 -0.34
C SER A 60 4.65 -1.32 -1.66
N ALA A 61 4.47 -0.51 -2.71
CA ALA A 61 5.17 -0.72 -3.98
C ALA A 61 6.70 -0.72 -3.80
N GLY A 62 7.23 0.27 -3.09
CA GLY A 62 8.65 0.36 -2.77
C GLY A 62 9.16 -0.79 -1.91
N GLU A 63 8.39 -1.25 -0.92
CA GLU A 63 8.73 -2.39 -0.07
C GLU A 63 8.85 -3.68 -0.87
N HIS A 64 7.90 -3.97 -1.74
CA HIS A 64 7.96 -5.13 -2.62
C HIS A 64 9.16 -5.08 -3.58
N LEU A 65 9.44 -3.93 -4.21
CA LEU A 65 10.63 -3.79 -5.07
C LEU A 65 11.93 -4.02 -4.29
N ARG A 66 12.05 -3.48 -3.08
CA ARG A 66 13.21 -3.69 -2.22
C ARG A 66 13.33 -5.13 -1.72
N LEU A 67 12.22 -5.81 -1.47
CA LEU A 67 12.22 -7.23 -1.10
C LEU A 67 12.78 -8.09 -2.24
N ALA A 68 12.30 -7.88 -3.47
CA ALA A 68 12.83 -8.57 -4.65
C ALA A 68 14.32 -8.27 -4.84
N TRP A 69 14.72 -7.00 -4.71
CA TRP A 69 16.11 -6.58 -4.86
C TRP A 69 17.03 -7.18 -3.79
N THR A 70 16.61 -7.20 -2.53
CA THR A 70 17.36 -7.82 -1.42
C THR A 70 17.64 -9.29 -1.68
N ALA A 71 16.63 -10.05 -2.14
CA ALA A 71 16.79 -11.46 -2.47
C ALA A 71 17.75 -11.65 -3.67
N ILE A 72 17.64 -10.83 -4.72
CA ILE A 72 18.58 -10.86 -5.86
C ILE A 72 20.02 -10.60 -5.40
N LYS A 73 20.25 -9.59 -4.55
CA LYS A 73 21.59 -9.28 -4.02
C LYS A 73 22.17 -10.39 -3.14
N ALA A 74 21.31 -11.13 -2.44
CA ALA A 74 21.72 -12.28 -1.65
C ALA A 74 22.02 -13.54 -2.50
N GLY A 75 21.77 -13.51 -3.81
CA GLY A 75 21.84 -14.71 -4.67
C GLY A 75 20.65 -15.65 -4.50
N GLU A 76 19.61 -15.22 -3.79
CA GLU A 76 18.40 -15.96 -3.47
C GLU A 76 17.37 -15.79 -4.61
N LEU A 77 17.57 -16.57 -5.67
CA LEU A 77 16.71 -16.56 -6.86
C LEU A 77 15.61 -17.60 -6.72
N TYR A 78 14.40 -17.13 -6.38
CA TYR A 78 13.19 -17.93 -6.35
C TYR A 78 12.42 -17.81 -7.67
N PRO A 79 12.42 -18.82 -8.55
CA PRO A 79 11.90 -18.69 -9.91
C PRO A 79 10.43 -18.27 -10.00
N THR A 80 9.62 -18.60 -8.97
CA THR A 80 8.19 -18.27 -8.94
C THR A 80 7.86 -17.16 -7.95
N ALA A 81 8.52 -17.13 -6.78
CA ALA A 81 8.19 -16.17 -5.72
C ALA A 81 8.54 -14.72 -6.10
N HIS A 82 9.59 -14.50 -6.90
CA HIS A 82 9.94 -13.16 -7.41
C HIS A 82 8.78 -12.53 -8.19
N PHE A 83 8.05 -13.31 -8.99
CA PHE A 83 6.89 -12.80 -9.73
C PHE A 83 5.75 -12.36 -8.81
N THR A 84 5.54 -13.06 -7.69
CA THR A 84 4.53 -12.65 -6.70
C THR A 84 4.90 -11.32 -6.06
N THR A 85 6.17 -11.17 -5.66
CA THR A 85 6.68 -9.93 -5.08
C THR A 85 6.56 -8.76 -6.07
N LEU A 86 7.02 -8.94 -7.32
CA LEU A 86 6.93 -7.90 -8.35
C LEU A 86 5.48 -7.58 -8.74
N ARG A 87 4.58 -8.57 -8.73
CA ARG A 87 3.15 -8.33 -8.92
C ARG A 87 2.58 -7.46 -7.79
N GLY A 88 2.96 -7.73 -6.54
CA GLY A 88 2.59 -6.88 -5.41
C GLY A 88 3.03 -5.44 -5.61
N ALA A 89 4.28 -5.24 -6.05
CA ALA A 89 4.79 -3.90 -6.38
C ALA A 89 3.96 -3.20 -7.46
N LEU A 90 3.67 -3.89 -8.56
CA LEU A 90 2.91 -3.33 -9.68
C LEU A 90 1.46 -3.01 -9.27
N MET A 91 0.80 -3.89 -8.51
CA MET A 91 -0.56 -3.67 -8.04
C MET A 91 -0.64 -2.45 -7.12
N ALA A 92 0.26 -2.34 -6.15
CA ALA A 92 0.30 -1.21 -5.23
C ALA A 92 0.60 0.12 -5.96
N ALA A 93 1.56 0.14 -6.89
CA ALA A 93 1.83 1.33 -7.70
C ALA A 93 0.61 1.70 -8.58
N SER A 94 -0.05 0.71 -9.17
CA SER A 94 -1.25 0.92 -9.99
C SER A 94 -2.42 1.47 -9.16
N GLN A 95 -2.55 1.06 -7.90
CA GLN A 95 -3.56 1.63 -6.98
C GLN A 95 -3.29 3.10 -6.70
N ALA A 96 -2.03 3.50 -6.47
CA ALA A 96 -1.68 4.91 -6.31
C ALA A 96 -2.02 5.72 -7.58
N VAL A 97 -1.71 5.19 -8.77
CA VAL A 97 -2.05 5.83 -10.05
C VAL A 97 -3.58 5.86 -10.26
N TYR A 98 -4.30 4.83 -9.84
CA TYR A 98 -5.76 4.79 -9.93
C TYR A 98 -6.39 5.94 -9.15
N ILE A 99 -5.91 6.20 -7.94
CA ILE A 99 -6.38 7.30 -7.06
C ILE A 99 -5.95 8.66 -7.60
N LEU A 100 -4.66 8.83 -7.92
CA LEU A 100 -4.05 10.15 -8.19
C LEU A 100 -4.09 10.56 -9.66
N GLY A 101 -4.25 9.61 -10.59
CA GLY A 101 -4.15 9.84 -12.01
C GLY A 101 -5.26 10.67 -12.67
N PRO A 102 -6.53 10.64 -12.18
CA PRO A 102 -7.57 11.51 -12.72
C PRO A 102 -7.32 13.00 -12.45
N ASP A 103 -7.58 13.85 -13.45
CA ASP A 103 -7.58 15.31 -13.28
C ASP A 103 -8.87 15.82 -12.61
N ASP A 104 -9.98 15.08 -12.75
CA ASP A 104 -11.25 15.43 -12.13
C ASP A 104 -11.25 15.10 -10.62
N PRO A 105 -11.52 16.09 -9.74
CA PRO A 105 -11.49 15.88 -8.29
C PRO A 105 -12.59 14.94 -7.80
N GLY A 106 -13.77 14.93 -8.45
CA GLY A 106 -14.84 13.99 -8.13
C GLY A 106 -14.41 12.55 -8.34
N VAL A 107 -13.81 12.27 -9.50
CA VAL A 107 -13.28 10.94 -9.83
C VAL A 107 -12.16 10.53 -8.89
N ARG A 108 -11.19 11.41 -8.57
CA ARG A 108 -10.13 11.07 -7.60
C ARG A 108 -10.69 10.71 -6.22
N ARG A 109 -11.64 11.50 -5.73
CA ARG A 109 -12.31 11.29 -4.44
C ARG A 109 -13.07 9.97 -4.40
N GLU A 110 -13.87 9.69 -5.43
CA GLU A 110 -14.62 8.45 -5.56
C GLU A 110 -13.67 7.24 -5.55
N ARG A 111 -12.60 7.29 -6.34
CA ARG A 111 -11.61 6.21 -6.40
C ARG A 111 -10.86 6.01 -5.10
N GLY A 112 -10.43 7.10 -4.45
CA GLY A 112 -9.80 7.06 -3.14
C GLY A 112 -10.72 6.42 -2.09
N LEU A 113 -11.99 6.84 -2.05
CA LEU A 113 -12.98 6.27 -1.14
C LEU A 113 -13.24 4.79 -1.41
N ALA A 114 -13.36 4.40 -2.69
CA ALA A 114 -13.56 3.01 -3.07
C ALA A 114 -12.42 2.11 -2.58
N VAL A 115 -11.17 2.56 -2.71
CA VAL A 115 -9.99 1.85 -2.20
C VAL A 115 -10.03 1.77 -0.67
N ILE A 116 -10.28 2.88 0.03
CA ILE A 116 -10.34 2.91 1.50
C ILE A 116 -11.41 1.93 2.02
N VAL A 117 -12.60 1.90 1.40
CA VAL A 117 -13.69 1.00 1.80
C VAL A 117 -13.30 -0.47 1.58
N GLU A 118 -12.64 -0.78 0.47
CA GLU A 118 -12.13 -2.14 0.21
C GLU A 118 -11.03 -2.52 1.21
N SER A 119 -10.11 -1.61 1.53
CA SER A 119 -9.08 -1.79 2.55
C SER A 119 -9.70 -2.11 3.91
N TYR A 120 -10.75 -1.39 4.32
CA TYR A 120 -11.50 -1.72 5.54
C TYR A 120 -12.20 -3.08 5.46
N HIS A 121 -12.74 -3.45 4.31
CA HIS A 121 -13.37 -4.75 4.12
C HIS A 121 -12.38 -5.90 4.29
N ARG A 122 -11.20 -5.80 3.67
CA ARG A 122 -10.13 -6.80 3.76
C ARG A 122 -9.53 -6.88 5.16
N LEU A 123 -9.28 -5.73 5.78
CA LEU A 123 -8.74 -5.70 7.14
C LEU A 123 -9.72 -6.31 8.15
N ARG A 124 -11.02 -6.07 7.97
CA ARG A 124 -12.05 -6.71 8.79
C ARG A 124 -12.08 -8.22 8.59
N GLN A 125 -12.01 -8.69 7.34
CA GLN A 125 -11.96 -10.12 7.04
C GLN A 125 -10.77 -10.78 7.75
N PHE A 126 -9.57 -10.19 7.64
CA PHE A 126 -8.37 -10.65 8.33
C PHE A 126 -8.56 -10.74 9.85
N HIS A 127 -9.09 -9.70 10.49
CA HIS A 127 -9.34 -9.71 11.93
C HIS A 127 -10.34 -10.78 12.37
N VAL A 128 -11.40 -11.03 11.58
CA VAL A 128 -12.34 -12.14 11.83
C VAL A 128 -11.64 -13.49 11.72
N GLU A 129 -10.75 -13.67 10.74
CA GLU A 129 -9.96 -14.89 10.60
C GLU A 129 -9.01 -15.09 11.80
N CYS A 130 -8.37 -14.02 12.30
CA CYS A 130 -7.51 -14.06 13.48
C CYS A 130 -8.23 -14.53 14.76
N LEU A 131 -9.53 -14.26 14.92
CA LEU A 131 -10.30 -14.75 16.08
C LEU A 131 -10.38 -16.28 16.15
N ASN A 132 -10.13 -16.97 15.04
CA ASN A 132 -10.14 -18.43 14.94
C ASN A 132 -8.76 -19.06 15.23
N MET A 133 -7.73 -18.26 15.51
CA MET A 133 -6.40 -18.79 15.81
C MET A 133 -6.42 -19.60 17.11
N PRO A 134 -5.86 -20.83 17.12
CA PRO A 134 -5.65 -21.56 18.36
C PRO A 134 -4.68 -20.77 19.24
N ASP A 135 -4.91 -20.78 20.55
CA ASP A 135 -4.09 -20.11 21.58
C ASP A 135 -4.10 -18.57 21.54
N LEU A 136 -5.09 -17.95 20.88
CA LEU A 136 -5.29 -16.50 20.96
C LEU A 136 -5.65 -16.09 22.41
N GLY A 137 -4.73 -15.39 23.06
CA GLY A 137 -4.91 -14.85 24.41
C GLY A 137 -6.06 -13.84 24.49
N GLU A 138 -6.63 -13.70 25.68
CA GLU A 138 -7.83 -12.87 25.89
C GLU A 138 -7.57 -11.39 25.57
N ASP A 139 -6.39 -10.87 25.93
CA ASP A 139 -6.01 -9.48 25.62
C ASP A 139 -5.97 -9.22 24.11
N ASP A 140 -5.47 -10.17 23.32
CA ASP A 140 -5.41 -10.02 21.86
C ASP A 140 -6.78 -10.20 21.23
N ARG A 141 -7.62 -11.09 21.78
CA ARG A 141 -9.02 -11.21 21.40
C ARG A 141 -9.78 -9.89 21.61
N GLN A 142 -9.59 -9.24 22.75
CA GLN A 142 -10.22 -7.95 23.03
C GLN A 142 -9.75 -6.86 22.05
N LYS A 143 -8.44 -6.75 21.79
CA LYS A 143 -7.92 -5.79 20.78
C LYS A 143 -8.51 -6.02 19.40
N ILE A 144 -8.65 -7.28 18.99
CA ILE A 144 -9.26 -7.63 17.70
C ILE A 144 -10.73 -7.20 17.68
N HIS A 145 -11.50 -7.43 18.76
CA HIS A 145 -12.87 -6.94 18.85
C HIS A 145 -12.96 -5.41 18.77
N ASP A 146 -12.10 -4.69 19.48
CA ASP A 146 -12.05 -3.22 19.44
C ASP A 146 -11.74 -2.72 18.02
N HIS A 147 -10.81 -3.36 17.31
CA HIS A 147 -10.52 -3.06 15.90
C HIS A 147 -11.72 -3.33 14.98
N LEU A 148 -12.47 -4.43 15.19
CA LEU A 148 -13.67 -4.72 14.40
C LEU A 148 -14.74 -3.65 14.59
N VAL A 149 -14.98 -3.20 15.82
CA VAL A 149 -15.92 -2.09 16.12
C VAL A 149 -15.46 -0.79 15.47
N TRP A 150 -14.17 -0.49 15.53
CA TRP A 150 -13.57 0.68 14.88
C TRP A 150 -13.76 0.65 13.35
N LEU A 151 -13.50 -0.50 12.71
CA LEU A 151 -13.67 -0.70 11.28
C LEU A 151 -15.13 -0.57 10.84
N ASP A 152 -16.06 -1.16 11.59
CA ASP A 152 -17.50 -1.11 11.27
C ASP A 152 -18.03 0.34 11.36
N THR A 153 -17.54 1.12 12.32
CA THR A 153 -17.85 2.56 12.43
C THR A 153 -17.35 3.35 11.22
N ARG A 154 -16.10 3.12 10.79
CA ARG A 154 -15.50 3.80 9.63
C ARG A 154 -16.19 3.42 8.32
N LYS A 155 -16.52 2.14 8.14
CA LYS A 155 -17.23 1.65 6.96
C LYS A 155 -18.64 2.24 6.86
N ALA A 156 -19.35 2.40 7.98
CA ALA A 156 -20.65 3.06 8.01
C ALA A 156 -20.52 4.56 7.64
N GLY A 157 -19.52 5.26 8.19
CA GLY A 157 -19.25 6.66 7.86
C GLY A 157 -18.90 6.89 6.39
N ALA A 158 -18.12 5.98 5.78
CA ALA A 158 -17.79 6.06 4.35
C ALA A 158 -19.01 5.84 3.44
N LYS A 159 -19.94 4.96 3.84
CA LYS A 159 -21.19 4.73 3.10
C LYS A 159 -22.21 5.87 3.24
N GLY A 160 -22.23 6.55 4.39
CA GLY A 160 -23.10 7.71 4.61
C GLY A 160 -22.68 8.98 3.85
N LEU A 161 -21.51 8.96 3.19
CA LEU A 161 -20.96 10.06 2.39
C LEU A 161 -21.03 9.81 0.88
N SER A 162 -21.64 8.69 0.42
CA SER A 162 -21.90 8.53 -1.01
C SER A 162 -23.03 9.48 -1.42
N LEU A 163 -22.65 10.48 -2.22
CA LEU A 163 -23.56 11.43 -2.89
C LEU A 163 -24.63 10.71 -3.72
#